data_AF-A0A5J5C4G0-F1
#
_entry.id   AF-A0A5J5C4G0-F1
#
_cell.length_a   1.000
_cell.length_b   1.000
_cell.length_c   1.000
_cell.angle_alpha   90.00
_cell.angle_beta   90.00
_cell.angle_gamma   90.00
#
_symmetry.space_group_name_H-M   'P 1'
#
loop_
_entity.id
_entity.type
_entity.pdbx_description
1 polymer ?
#
loop_
_entity_poly.entity_id
_entity_poly.type
_entity_poly.pdbx_seq_one_letter_code
_entity_poly.pdbx_strand_id
1 'polypeptide(L)' 'MSEPPFAPREKLIEKQKYFQSIHKHTYLKGPLDKITSVAIPLALAATSMALIARGIYNMSHGVGKKE' A
#
# COMPACT_ATOMS: atom_id res chain seq x y z
N MET A 1 -35.61 11.21 -20.17
CA MET A 1 -35.44 9.95 -19.41
C MET A 1 -33.97 9.87 -19.04
N SER A 2 -33.61 9.98 -17.75
CA SER A 2 -32.20 9.88 -17.34
C SER A 2 -31.79 8.42 -17.36
N GLU A 3 -30.85 8.07 -18.22
CA GLU A 3 -30.30 6.72 -18.28
C GLU A 3 -29.56 6.39 -16.96
N PRO A 4 -29.81 5.22 -16.33
CA PRO A 4 -29.05 4.83 -15.17
C PRO A 4 -27.59 4.56 -15.54
N PRO A 5 -26.63 4.82 -14.64
CA PRO A 5 -25.22 4.53 -14.89
C PRO A 5 -24.98 3.04 -15.18
N PHE A 6 -23.86 2.72 -15.84
CA PHE A 6 -23.48 1.40 -16.35
C PHE A 6 -23.46 0.24 -15.34
N ALA A 7 -23.61 0.52 -14.05
CA ALA A 7 -23.68 -0.49 -13.01
C ALA A 7 -24.86 -0.23 -12.05
N PRO A 8 -25.54 -1.31 -11.61
CA PRO A 8 -26.55 -1.23 -10.57
C PRO A 8 -25.98 -0.63 -9.28
N ARG A 9 -26.74 0.27 -8.65
CA ARG A 9 -26.30 0.98 -7.42
C ARG A 9 -26.30 0.08 -6.19
N GLU A 10 -26.99 -1.06 -6.24
CA GLU A 10 -27.12 -2.04 -5.16
C GLU A 10 -25.75 -2.53 -4.68
N LYS A 11 -24.83 -2.84 -5.62
CA LYS A 11 -23.46 -3.24 -5.30
C LYS A 11 -22.68 -2.14 -4.57
N LEU A 12 -22.90 -0.89 -4.96
CA LEU A 12 -22.24 0.26 -4.33
C LEU A 12 -22.78 0.49 -2.90
N ILE A 13 -24.09 0.38 -2.71
CA ILE A 13 -24.74 0.47 -1.39
C ILE A 13 -24.26 -0.67 -0.48
N GLU A 14 -24.07 -1.88 -1.02
CA GLU A 14 -23.50 -3.01 -0.28
C GLU A 14 -22.08 -2.72 0.20
N LYS A 15 -21.22 -2.18 -0.67
CA LYS A 15 -19.85 -1.76 -0.29
C LYS A 15 -19.85 -0.63 0.74
N GLN A 16 -20.77 0.33 0.63
CA GLN A 16 -20.93 1.39 1.63
C GLN A 16 -21.27 0.81 3.00
N LYS A 17 -22.27 -0.08 3.09
CA LYS A 17 -22.64 -0.76 4.34
C LYS A 17 -21.45 -1.54 4.92
N TYR A 18 -20.75 -2.30 4.08
CA TYR A 18 -19.57 -3.07 4.48
C TYR A 18 -18.45 -2.20 5.04
N PHE A 19 -18.05 -1.12 4.35
CA PHE A 19 -16.95 -0.27 4.82
C PHE A 19 -17.32 0.66 5.98
N GLN A 20 -18.61 0.97 6.15
CA GLN A 20 -19.12 1.76 7.28
C GLN A 20 -19.25 0.94 8.56
N SER A 21 -19.50 -0.37 8.46
CA SER A 21 -19.59 -1.25 9.64
C SER A 21 -18.23 -1.63 10.25
N ILE A 22 -17.11 -1.29 9.60
CA ILE A 22 -15.76 -1.63 10.06
C ILE A 22 -15.14 -0.48 10.85
N HIS A 23 -14.86 -0.74 12.13
CA HIS A 23 -14.19 0.19 13.04
C HIS A 23 -12.66 0.13 12.93
N LYS A 24 -12.12 0.53 11.78
CA LYS A 24 -10.68 0.67 11.52
C LYS A 24 -10.39 1.98 10.80
N HIS A 25 -9.14 2.43 10.84
CA HIS A 25 -8.68 3.52 9.98
C HIS A 25 -8.91 3.20 8.49
N THR A 26 -9.11 4.25 7.69
CA THR A 26 -9.54 4.16 6.29
C THR A 26 -8.69 3.20 5.45
N TYR A 27 -7.37 3.19 5.65
CA TYR A 27 -6.42 2.37 4.88
C TYR A 27 -6.31 0.91 5.34
N LEU A 28 -7.19 0.44 6.24
CA LEU A 28 -7.18 -0.92 6.80
C LEU A 28 -8.55 -1.61 6.77
N LYS A 29 -9.53 -1.04 6.05
CA LYS A 29 -10.91 -1.50 6.13
C LYS A 29 -11.12 -2.77 5.32
N GLY A 30 -10.60 -2.84 4.11
CA GLY A 30 -10.68 -4.02 3.25
C GLY A 30 -9.71 -5.14 3.67
N PRO A 31 -10.02 -6.41 3.35
CA PRO A 31 -9.09 -7.51 3.60
C PRO A 31 -7.82 -7.39 2.75
N LEU A 32 -7.94 -6.86 1.53
CA LEU A 32 -6.82 -6.60 0.62
C LEU A 32 -5.96 -5.43 1.09
N ASP A 33 -6.55 -4.49 1.84
CA ASP A 33 -5.82 -3.31 2.34
C ASP A 33 -4.67 -3.73 3.25
N LYS A 34 -4.80 -4.80 4.05
CA LYS A 34 -3.68 -5.30 4.86
C LYS A 34 -2.46 -5.68 3.98
N ILE A 35 -2.69 -6.27 2.82
CA ILE A 35 -1.61 -6.65 1.91
C ILE A 35 -1.01 -5.39 1.27
N THR A 36 -1.87 -4.51 0.75
CA THR A 36 -1.44 -3.35 -0.05
C THR A 36 -0.89 -2.20 0.77
N SER A 37 -1.39 -1.97 1.99
CA SER A 37 -1.01 -0.83 2.83
C SER A 37 -0.07 -1.18 3.98
N VAL A 38 0.12 -2.46 4.29
CA VAL A 38 1.03 -2.91 5.37
C VAL A 38 2.16 -3.77 4.81
N ALA A 39 1.84 -4.94 4.23
CA ALA A 39 2.88 -5.90 3.85
C ALA A 39 3.81 -5.38 2.74
N ILE A 40 3.25 -4.93 1.62
CA ILE A 40 4.05 -4.45 0.47
C ILE A 40 4.87 -3.21 0.84
N PRO A 41 4.29 -2.14 1.44
CA PRO A 41 5.06 -0.93 1.71
C PRO A 41 6.13 -1.15 2.79
N LEU A 42 5.87 -1.97 3.81
CA LEU A 42 6.88 -2.25 4.84
C LEU A 42 8.06 -3.04 4.28
N ALA A 43 7.79 -4.08 3.48
CA ALA A 43 8.85 -4.85 2.84
C ALA A 43 9.69 -3.98 1.89
N LEU A 44 9.03 -3.14 1.10
CA LEU A 44 9.71 -2.21 0.19
C LEU A 44 10.53 -1.17 0.97
N ALA A 45 9.95 -0.54 1.99
CA ALA A 45 10.66 0.45 2.80
C ALA A 45 11.87 -0.16 3.52
N ALA A 46 11.73 -1.34 4.12
CA ALA A 46 12.83 -2.02 4.81
C ALA A 46 13.99 -2.35 3.85
N THR A 47 13.68 -2.93 2.70
CA THR A 47 14.68 -3.29 1.69
C THR A 47 15.35 -2.04 1.10
N SER A 48 14.58 -1.00 0.78
CA SER A 48 15.11 0.29 0.33
C SER A 48 16.05 0.92 1.38
N MET A 49 15.63 0.98 2.65
CA MET A 49 16.46 1.52 3.73
C MET A 49 17.77 0.74 3.89
N ALA A 50 17.72 -0.60 3.83
CA ALA A 50 18.92 -1.43 3.93
C ALA A 50 19.90 -1.16 2.79
N LEU A 51 19.41 -1.04 1.55
CA LEU A 51 20.24 -0.73 0.39
C LEU A 51 20.82 0.69 0.45
N ILE A 52 20.03 1.67 0.88
CA ILE A 52 20.49 3.06 1.09
C ILE A 52 21.60 3.09 2.14
N ALA A 53 21.39 2.45 3.30
CA ALA A 53 22.38 2.40 4.38
C ALA A 53 23.69 1.75 3.90
N ARG A 54 23.60 0.62 3.18
CA ARG A 54 24.77 -0.03 2.58
C ARG A 54 25.47 0.87 1.57
N GLY A 55 24.72 1.60 0.74
CA GLY A 55 25.27 2.56 -0.22
C GLY A 55 26.07 3.66 0.48
N ILE A 56 25.48 4.28 1.50
CA ILE A 56 26.15 5.31 2.32
C ILE A 56 27.39 4.76 3.02
N TYR A 57 27.31 3.54 3.58
CA TYR A 57 28.46 2.87 4.19
C TYR A 57 29.61 2.68 3.20
N ASN A 58 29.32 2.12 2.02
CA ASN A 58 30.34 1.91 0.98
C ASN A 58 30.98 3.23 0.52
N MET A 59 30.18 4.28 0.32
CA MET A 59 30.69 5.61 -0.08
C MET A 59 31.58 6.23 1.01
N SER A 60 31.17 6.15 2.28
CA SER A 60 31.92 6.72 3.41
C SER A 60 33.23 6.00 3.72
N HIS A 61 33.31 4.69 3.44
CA HIS A 61 34.50 3.87 3.70
C HIS A 61 35.35 3.63 2.44
N GLY A 62 34.94 4.14 1.27
CA GLY A 62 35.65 3.94 0.00
C GLY A 62 35.67 2.49 -0.49
N VAL A 63 34.73 1.65 -0.03
CA VAL A 63 34.64 0.21 -0.31
C VAL A 63 33.79 -0.05 -1.56
N GLY A 64 34.13 -1.07 -2.35
CA GLY A 64 33.31 -1.50 -3.49
C GLY A 64 33.53 -0.72 -4.78
N LYS A 65 34.69 -0.06 -4.91
CA LYS A 65 35.15 0.47 -6.20
C LYS A 65 35.39 -0.69 -7.16
N LYS A 66 34.95 -0.54 -8.40
CA LYS A 66 35.40 -1.42 -9.49
C LYS A 66 36.79 -0.96 -9.90
N GLU A 67 37.66 -1.91 -10.26
CA GLU A 67 38.96 -1.61 -10.88
C GLU A 67 38.81 -0.70 -12.11
#